data_AF-A0A139IUV8-F1
#
_entry.id   AF-A0A139IUV8-F1
#
_cell.length_a   1.000
_cell.length_b   1.000
_cell.length_c   1.000
_cell.angle_alpha   90.00
_cell.angle_beta   90.00
_cell.angle_gamma   90.00
#
_symmetry.space_group_name_H-M   'P 1'
#
loop_
_entity.id
_entity.type
_entity.pdbx_description
1 polymer ?
#
loop_
_entity_poly.entity_id
_entity_poly.type
_entity_poly.pdbx_seq_one_letter_code
_entity_poly.pdbx_strand_id
1 'polypeptide(L)'
;MAISVVAASSIADNNSDFTHIQHLPSHHCEDPDQRRSFTHTQLEIANPTIMATNPTPPRHFDVSPHPPVPAYTASPGSILNADKPFYQKIQSSDRKLLECFTLPVRSGKAWKAPAGSIIRLSTPEGPQVGDLNLWNLHNPREKFWAARTRQLHASHVSTHDRLWSCLPYLRPMVTIIADSLQGYGVDKWNGRCHDLLGTRCDPYVNQMLSGDDYDFHCHSNLVRAVLPFGLNEFDVHDVLNVFQVTGLDEEGRYFMEASPAKKGDFLEFFAEQDLLLALSTCPGGDLSMWGWGEGGAGEGRERKSMLDCCRPLRVEVFEVLGGVLEGWKQFESPKYGGVHGMGVPLGEKQTLSMCQERDPKLREGAPATCQLY
;
A
#
# COMPACT_ATOMS: atom_id res chain seq x y z
N MET A 1 31.19 34.12 -24.89
CA MET A 1 32.25 34.72 -24.05
C MET A 1 31.89 34.39 -22.61
N ALA A 2 32.37 33.28 -22.04
CA ALA A 2 33.73 33.02 -21.54
C ALA A 2 33.90 33.48 -20.07
N ILE A 3 34.21 32.50 -19.21
CA ILE A 3 34.97 32.59 -17.94
C ILE A 3 34.08 33.10 -16.75
N SER A 4 33.99 32.44 -15.59
CA SER A 4 35.11 32.04 -14.73
C SER A 4 34.80 30.88 -13.78
N VAL A 5 35.76 29.96 -13.71
CA VAL A 5 36.04 29.06 -12.59
C VAL A 5 36.77 29.87 -11.51
N VAL A 6 36.37 29.75 -10.24
CA VAL A 6 37.27 29.95 -9.08
C VAL A 6 36.85 28.97 -8.00
N ALA A 7 37.72 28.00 -7.73
CA ALA A 7 37.74 27.22 -6.50
C ALA A 7 38.48 28.04 -5.44
N ALA A 8 37.95 28.08 -4.21
CA ALA A 8 38.68 28.55 -3.04
C ALA A 8 38.29 27.74 -1.81
N SER A 9 39.32 27.13 -1.23
CA SER A 9 39.39 26.40 0.03
C SER A 9 39.55 27.34 1.23
N SER A 10 38.89 27.04 2.35
CA SER A 10 39.32 27.38 3.71
C SER A 10 38.57 26.44 4.68
N ILE A 11 39.20 25.42 5.27
CA ILE A 11 39.91 25.47 6.58
C ILE A 11 39.24 26.45 7.55
N ALA A 12 38.45 25.90 8.46
CA ALA A 12 38.18 26.48 9.77
C ALA A 12 38.07 25.32 10.77
N ASP A 13 39.11 25.23 11.59
CA ASP A 13 39.19 24.41 12.80
C ASP A 13 38.03 24.74 13.75
N ASN A 14 37.39 23.71 14.30
CA ASN A 14 36.72 23.82 15.60
C ASN A 14 36.93 22.51 16.36
N ASN A 15 37.97 22.56 17.19
CA ASN A 15 38.25 21.64 18.28
C ASN A 15 37.27 21.97 19.42
N SER A 16 36.46 20.99 19.83
CA SER A 16 35.83 21.02 21.15
C SER A 16 35.76 19.59 21.71
N ASP A 17 36.63 19.38 22.67
CA ASP A 17 36.74 18.30 23.66
C ASP A 17 35.49 17.44 23.88
N PHE A 18 35.63 16.14 23.63
CA PHE A 18 34.93 15.09 24.39
C PHE A 18 35.94 13.99 24.74
N THR A 19 36.49 14.12 25.95
CA THR A 19 37.23 13.08 26.66
C THR A 19 36.31 11.96 27.17
N HIS A 20 36.88 10.75 27.20
CA HIS A 20 36.45 9.54 27.92
C HIS A 20 35.49 8.56 27.23
N ILE A 21 36.08 7.70 26.39
CA ILE A 21 35.67 6.31 26.21
C ILE A 21 36.22 5.52 27.41
N GLN A 22 35.35 4.97 28.26
CA GLN A 22 35.72 3.94 29.23
C GLN A 22 35.40 2.55 28.66
N HIS A 23 36.46 1.79 28.38
CA HIS A 23 36.42 0.35 28.17
C HIS A 23 36.11 -0.36 29.50
N LEU A 24 35.10 -1.25 29.49
CA LEU A 24 34.89 -2.24 30.55
C LEU A 24 35.84 -3.43 30.32
N PRO A 25 36.64 -3.86 31.31
CA PRO A 25 37.53 -5.01 31.17
C PRO A 25 36.80 -6.33 31.45
N SER A 26 37.08 -7.33 30.61
CA SER A 26 36.77 -8.74 30.84
C SER A 26 37.72 -9.32 31.90
N HIS A 27 37.16 -9.81 33.00
CA HIS A 27 37.93 -10.53 34.01
C HIS A 27 38.21 -11.97 33.54
N HIS A 28 39.43 -12.20 33.03
CA HIS A 28 40.07 -13.51 33.06
C HIS A 28 40.95 -13.57 34.31
N CYS A 29 40.68 -14.54 35.19
CA CYS A 29 41.54 -14.89 36.31
C CYS A 29 41.99 -16.33 36.10
N GLU A 30 43.23 -16.51 35.64
CA GLU A 30 43.94 -17.79 35.70
C GLU A 30 44.82 -17.78 36.95
N ASP A 31 44.73 -18.85 37.76
CA ASP A 31 45.70 -19.16 38.82
C ASP A 31 46.41 -20.48 38.47
N PRO A 32 47.75 -20.50 38.32
CA PRO A 32 48.52 -21.66 37.91
C PRO A 32 49.29 -22.28 39.08
N ASP A 33 48.70 -23.20 39.85
CA ASP A 33 49.47 -24.31 40.45
C ASP A 33 48.57 -25.27 41.23
N GLN A 34 48.37 -26.47 40.70
CA GLN A 34 48.23 -27.69 41.50
C GLN A 34 48.35 -28.94 40.61
N ARG A 35 49.59 -29.34 40.31
CA ARG A 35 49.88 -30.71 39.87
C ARG A 35 49.84 -31.64 41.08
N ARG A 36 48.82 -32.49 41.17
CA ARG A 36 48.90 -33.77 41.89
C ARG A 36 48.49 -34.91 40.97
N SER A 37 49.43 -35.81 40.79
CA SER A 37 49.31 -37.09 40.10
C SER A 37 48.26 -37.98 40.75
N PHE A 38 47.28 -38.44 39.99
CA PHE A 38 46.49 -39.62 40.34
C PHE A 38 46.32 -40.52 39.11
N THR A 39 46.59 -41.79 39.36
CA THR A 39 46.57 -42.94 38.47
C THR A 39 45.22 -43.13 37.78
N HIS A 40 45.25 -43.50 36.50
CA HIS A 40 44.09 -43.90 35.72
C HIS A 40 43.30 -45.00 36.42
N THR A 41 42.10 -44.67 36.90
CA THR A 41 41.04 -45.65 37.15
C THR A 41 39.86 -45.19 36.32
N GLN A 42 39.49 -45.99 35.32
CA GLN A 42 38.31 -45.75 34.49
C GLN A 42 37.08 -45.76 35.40
N LEU A 43 36.49 -44.59 35.61
CA LEU A 43 35.12 -44.44 36.05
C LEU A 43 34.26 -44.36 34.79
N GLU A 44 33.46 -45.41 34.55
CA GLU A 44 32.39 -45.39 33.55
C GLU A 44 31.39 -44.29 33.94
N ILE A 45 31.42 -43.17 33.22
CA ILE A 45 30.33 -42.20 33.23
C ILE A 45 29.23 -42.81 32.34
N ALA A 46 28.14 -43.24 32.96
CA ALA A 46 26.95 -43.65 32.25
C ALA A 46 26.46 -42.48 31.37
N ASN A 47 26.52 -42.66 30.06
CA ASN A 47 25.90 -41.76 29.10
C ASN A 47 24.41 -41.64 29.42
N PRO A 48 23.85 -40.43 29.64
CA PRO A 48 22.41 -40.28 29.65
C PRO A 48 21.93 -40.59 28.24
N THR A 49 21.23 -41.71 28.09
CA THR A 49 20.49 -42.05 26.88
C THR A 49 19.56 -40.89 26.56
N ILE A 50 19.92 -40.07 25.57
CA ILE A 50 18.99 -39.14 24.95
C ILE A 50 17.92 -40.06 24.34
N MET A 51 16.77 -40.14 25.01
CA MET A 51 15.56 -40.74 24.46
C MET A 51 15.28 -39.98 23.16
N ALA A 52 15.58 -40.61 22.03
CA ALA A 52 15.19 -40.10 20.72
C ALA A 52 13.67 -39.91 20.77
N THR A 53 13.24 -38.65 20.80
CA THR A 53 11.82 -38.33 20.70
C THR A 53 11.39 -38.81 19.33
N ASN A 54 10.56 -39.86 19.29
CA ASN A 54 9.95 -40.32 18.05
C ASN A 54 9.33 -39.11 17.34
N PRO A 55 9.65 -38.85 16.07
CA PRO A 55 9.05 -37.74 15.34
C PRO A 55 7.53 -37.91 15.40
N THR A 56 6.84 -36.87 15.88
CA THR A 56 5.39 -36.86 15.90
C THR A 56 4.90 -37.05 14.47
N PRO A 57 3.98 -38.00 14.19
CA PRO A 57 3.49 -38.20 12.84
C PRO A 57 2.88 -36.88 12.34
N PRO A 58 3.05 -36.56 11.04
CA PRO A 58 2.50 -35.33 10.48
C PRO A 58 1.00 -35.29 10.73
N ARG A 59 0.51 -34.19 11.30
CA ARG A 59 -0.92 -33.98 11.51
C ARG A 59 -1.58 -33.95 10.13
N HIS A 60 -2.42 -34.95 9.85
CA HIS A 60 -3.28 -34.91 8.67
C HIS A 60 -4.35 -33.82 8.87
N PHE A 61 -4.36 -32.85 7.98
CA PHE A 61 -5.42 -31.86 7.89
C PHE A 61 -6.48 -32.38 6.93
N ASP A 62 -7.73 -32.45 7.38
CA ASP A 62 -8.86 -32.80 6.53
C ASP A 62 -9.18 -31.60 5.63
N VAL A 63 -8.78 -31.70 4.37
CA VAL A 63 -9.00 -30.66 3.36
C VAL A 63 -10.25 -31.05 2.58
N SER A 64 -11.18 -30.09 2.44
CA SER A 64 -12.39 -30.27 1.64
C SER A 64 -12.05 -30.85 0.25
N PRO A 65 -12.74 -31.91 -0.20
CA PRO A 65 -12.55 -32.44 -1.55
C PRO A 65 -13.12 -31.52 -2.64
N HIS A 66 -13.91 -30.51 -2.24
CA HIS A 66 -14.49 -29.53 -3.14
C HIS A 66 -13.66 -28.25 -3.16
N PRO A 67 -13.41 -27.66 -4.35
CA PRO A 67 -12.81 -26.34 -4.46
C PRO A 67 -13.59 -25.30 -3.64
N PRO A 68 -12.90 -24.38 -2.95
CA PRO A 68 -13.57 -23.29 -2.23
C PRO A 68 -14.29 -22.36 -3.18
N VAL A 69 -15.40 -21.78 -2.71
CA VAL A 69 -16.19 -20.78 -3.44
C VAL A 69 -15.72 -19.37 -3.04
N PRO A 70 -15.68 -18.38 -3.96
CA PRO A 70 -15.38 -16.99 -3.61
C PRO A 70 -16.27 -16.46 -2.49
N ALA A 71 -15.65 -15.74 -1.54
CA ALA A 71 -16.32 -15.31 -0.30
C ALA A 71 -17.35 -14.19 -0.48
N TYR A 72 -17.15 -13.31 -1.47
CA TYR A 72 -18.00 -12.15 -1.72
C TYR A 72 -18.72 -12.32 -3.05
N THR A 73 -19.72 -13.21 -3.07
CA THR A 73 -20.64 -13.30 -4.21
C THR A 73 -21.82 -12.35 -4.00
N ALA A 74 -22.13 -11.57 -5.02
CA ALA A 74 -23.15 -10.55 -4.95
C ALA A 74 -24.50 -11.11 -5.41
N SER A 75 -25.55 -10.99 -4.58
CA SER A 75 -26.92 -11.24 -5.05
C SER A 75 -27.29 -10.26 -6.17
N PRO A 76 -28.17 -10.65 -7.13
CA PRO A 76 -28.70 -9.72 -8.12
C PRO A 76 -29.23 -8.42 -7.48
N GLY A 77 -28.83 -7.26 -8.01
CA GLY A 77 -29.18 -5.95 -7.45
C GLY A 77 -28.30 -5.45 -6.29
N SER A 78 -27.32 -6.24 -5.83
CA SER A 78 -26.32 -5.79 -4.86
C SER A 78 -25.50 -4.62 -5.40
N ILE A 79 -25.06 -3.74 -4.50
CA ILE A 79 -24.11 -2.65 -4.77
C ILE A 79 -22.76 -3.14 -5.33
N LEU A 80 -22.45 -4.44 -5.28
CA LEU A 80 -21.27 -4.98 -5.95
C LEU A 80 -21.48 -5.12 -7.47
N ASN A 81 -22.72 -5.24 -7.92
CA ASN A 81 -23.06 -5.37 -9.34
C ASN A 81 -23.31 -3.98 -9.93
N ALA A 82 -22.40 -3.53 -10.80
CA ALA A 82 -22.58 -2.28 -11.53
C ALA A 82 -23.79 -2.36 -12.50
N ASP A 83 -24.54 -1.27 -12.63
CA ASP A 83 -25.56 -1.09 -13.67
C ASP A 83 -24.87 -0.91 -15.04
N LYS A 84 -24.54 -2.04 -15.67
CA LYS A 84 -23.77 -2.04 -16.93
C LYS A 84 -24.43 -1.19 -18.02
N PRO A 85 -25.76 -1.27 -18.28
CA PRO A 85 -26.42 -0.39 -19.23
C PRO A 85 -26.25 1.11 -18.91
N PHE A 86 -26.30 1.51 -17.64
CA PHE A 86 -26.06 2.90 -17.24
C PHE A 86 -24.63 3.35 -17.53
N TYR A 87 -23.62 2.58 -17.12
CA TYR A 87 -22.22 2.96 -17.35
C TYR A 87 -21.80 2.92 -18.82
N GLN A 88 -22.39 2.03 -19.63
CA GLN A 88 -22.21 2.03 -21.08
C GLN A 88 -22.77 3.31 -21.74
N LYS A 89 -23.91 3.81 -21.26
CA LYS A 89 -24.45 5.11 -21.71
C LYS A 89 -23.54 6.27 -21.32
N ILE A 90 -22.98 6.26 -20.11
CA ILE A 90 -21.97 7.25 -19.70
C ILE A 90 -20.75 7.19 -20.61
N GLN A 91 -20.19 6.00 -20.84
CA GLN A 91 -18.99 5.80 -21.66
C GLN A 91 -19.17 6.36 -23.09
N SER A 92 -20.36 6.18 -23.67
CA SER A 92 -20.70 6.60 -25.04
C SER A 92 -21.28 8.02 -25.15
N SER A 93 -21.41 8.73 -24.02
CA SER A 93 -22.00 10.07 -24.01
C SER A 93 -21.08 11.13 -24.60
N ASP A 94 -21.69 12.21 -25.11
CA ASP A 94 -20.95 13.42 -25.44
C ASP A 94 -20.29 13.98 -24.17
N ARG A 95 -19.06 14.46 -24.32
CA ARG A 95 -18.24 14.88 -23.20
C ARG A 95 -17.45 16.14 -23.49
N LYS A 96 -17.30 16.99 -22.47
CA LYS A 96 -16.52 18.22 -22.53
C LYS A 96 -15.26 18.08 -21.68
N LEU A 97 -14.09 18.36 -22.27
CA LEU A 97 -12.83 18.33 -21.55
C LEU A 97 -12.78 19.46 -20.50
N LEU A 98 -12.50 19.10 -19.25
CA LEU A 98 -12.34 20.02 -18.12
C LEU A 98 -10.87 20.26 -17.79
N GLU A 99 -10.08 19.18 -17.73
CA GLU A 99 -8.65 19.23 -17.42
C GLU A 99 -7.90 18.22 -18.28
N CYS A 100 -6.70 18.59 -18.74
CA CYS A 100 -5.80 17.71 -19.46
C CYS A 100 -4.36 18.06 -19.13
N PHE A 101 -3.56 17.06 -18.79
CA PHE A 101 -2.12 17.23 -18.62
C PHE A 101 -1.36 15.93 -18.89
N THR A 102 -0.09 16.09 -19.22
CA THR A 102 0.88 15.00 -19.32
C THR A 102 1.72 15.00 -18.04
N LEU A 103 1.77 13.85 -17.37
CA LEU A 103 2.59 13.61 -16.19
C LEU A 103 3.97 13.13 -16.64
N PRO A 104 5.06 13.87 -16.36
CA PRO A 104 6.42 13.47 -16.74
C PRO A 104 6.82 12.13 -16.11
N VAL A 105 7.85 11.48 -16.64
CA VAL A 105 8.44 10.26 -16.05
C VAL A 105 8.92 10.51 -14.62
N ARG A 106 8.87 9.49 -13.76
CA ARG A 106 9.38 9.53 -12.38
C ARG A 106 8.83 10.70 -11.55
N SER A 107 7.56 11.04 -11.75
CA SER A 107 6.93 12.20 -11.10
C SER A 107 5.50 11.90 -10.66
N GLY A 108 4.97 12.74 -9.76
CA GLY A 108 3.59 12.64 -9.28
C GLY A 108 2.85 13.96 -9.41
N LYS A 109 1.54 13.89 -9.69
CA LYS A 109 0.64 15.05 -9.67
C LYS A 109 -0.72 14.65 -9.10
N ALA A 110 -1.28 15.52 -8.27
CA ALA A 110 -2.65 15.41 -7.78
C ALA A 110 -3.57 16.41 -8.48
N TRP A 111 -4.83 16.04 -8.66
CA TRP A 111 -5.86 16.84 -9.33
C TRP A 111 -7.25 16.51 -8.79
N LYS A 112 -8.21 17.40 -9.06
CA LYS A 112 -9.60 17.25 -8.61
C LYS A 112 -10.44 16.66 -9.74
N ALA A 113 -11.36 15.76 -9.41
CA ALA A 113 -12.38 15.28 -10.34
C ALA A 113 -13.76 15.41 -9.68
N PRO A 114 -14.67 16.25 -10.23
CA PRO A 114 -16.03 16.36 -9.71
C PRO A 114 -16.79 15.04 -9.81
N ALA A 115 -17.72 14.80 -8.90
CA ALA A 115 -18.67 13.69 -9.00
C ALA A 115 -19.43 13.75 -10.33
N GLY A 116 -19.62 12.62 -10.98
CA GLY A 116 -20.25 12.54 -12.29
C GLY A 116 -19.31 12.78 -13.49
N SER A 117 -18.03 13.11 -13.24
CA SER A 117 -17.05 13.27 -14.31
C SER A 117 -16.47 11.92 -14.78
N ILE A 118 -15.90 11.91 -15.99
CA ILE A 118 -15.08 10.81 -16.50
C ILE A 118 -13.61 11.18 -16.34
N ILE A 119 -12.81 10.28 -15.79
CA ILE A 119 -11.35 10.40 -15.72
C ILE A 119 -10.74 9.37 -16.67
N ARG A 120 -9.86 9.80 -17.58
CA ARG A 120 -9.08 8.92 -18.45
C ARG A 120 -7.60 9.00 -18.08
N LEU A 121 -7.00 7.84 -17.86
CA LEU A 121 -5.55 7.67 -17.80
C LEU A 121 -5.11 6.97 -19.09
N SER A 122 -4.06 7.46 -19.75
CA SER A 122 -3.59 6.89 -21.02
C SER A 122 -2.07 6.93 -21.18
N THR A 123 -1.58 6.11 -22.12
CA THR A 123 -0.16 5.94 -22.47
C THR A 123 0.17 6.66 -23.79
N PRO A 124 0.42 8.00 -23.78
CA PRO A 124 0.55 8.78 -25.01
C PRO A 124 1.77 8.42 -25.87
N GLU A 125 2.81 7.84 -25.28
CA GLU A 125 4.09 7.57 -25.96
C GLU A 125 4.46 6.08 -25.98
N GLY A 126 3.68 5.22 -25.35
CA GLY A 126 3.97 3.79 -25.20
C GLY A 126 3.80 3.32 -23.76
N PRO A 127 4.21 2.07 -23.44
CA PRO A 127 3.93 1.47 -22.15
C PRO A 127 4.61 2.21 -21.00
N GLN A 128 3.84 2.43 -19.94
CA GLN A 128 4.26 2.99 -18.67
C GLN A 128 3.24 2.54 -17.62
N VAL A 129 3.69 2.00 -16.50
CA VAL A 129 2.82 1.70 -15.36
C VAL A 129 2.65 2.94 -14.47
N GLY A 130 1.50 3.05 -13.80
CA GLY A 130 1.23 4.17 -12.91
C GLY A 130 0.64 3.72 -11.59
N ASP A 131 0.93 4.47 -10.53
CA ASP A 131 0.44 4.19 -9.19
C ASP A 131 -0.60 5.24 -8.82
N LEU A 132 -1.86 4.82 -8.66
CA LEU A 132 -3.00 5.70 -8.42
C LEU A 132 -3.49 5.66 -6.97
N ASN A 133 -3.68 6.82 -6.36
CA ASN A 133 -4.39 7.01 -5.10
C ASN A 133 -5.63 7.90 -5.29
N LEU A 134 -6.65 7.67 -4.46
CA LEU A 134 -7.91 8.40 -4.48
C LEU A 134 -8.34 8.75 -3.05
N TRP A 135 -8.83 9.97 -2.88
CA TRP A 135 -9.43 10.49 -1.65
C TRP A 135 -10.77 11.14 -1.98
N ASN A 136 -11.72 11.09 -1.05
CA ASN A 136 -12.85 12.01 -1.09
C ASN A 136 -12.30 13.44 -0.97
N LEU A 137 -12.70 14.33 -1.89
CA LEU A 137 -12.19 15.69 -1.98
C LEU A 137 -12.43 16.52 -0.72
N HIS A 138 -13.55 16.27 -0.03
CA HIS A 138 -14.02 17.03 1.12
C HIS A 138 -13.69 16.36 2.45
N ASN A 139 -13.19 15.12 2.43
CA ASN A 139 -12.77 14.37 3.61
C ASN A 139 -11.69 13.32 3.27
N PRO A 140 -10.41 13.69 3.31
CA PRO A 140 -9.30 12.79 2.96
C PRO A 140 -9.12 11.57 3.88
N ARG A 141 -9.84 11.51 5.01
CA ARG A 141 -9.91 10.27 5.81
C ARG A 141 -10.64 9.15 5.06
N GLU A 142 -11.56 9.51 4.16
CA GLU A 142 -12.15 8.59 3.18
C GLU A 142 -11.21 8.47 1.98
N LYS A 143 -10.51 7.34 1.90
CA LYS A 143 -9.52 7.05 0.87
C LYS A 143 -9.67 5.65 0.31
N PHE A 144 -9.09 5.41 -0.85
CA PHE A 144 -9.18 4.12 -1.53
C PHE A 144 -8.59 2.99 -0.67
N TRP A 145 -9.24 1.82 -0.76
CA TRP A 145 -8.87 0.62 0.00
C TRP A 145 -8.65 -0.57 -0.94
N ALA A 146 -7.40 -0.73 -1.40
CA ALA A 146 -6.99 -1.78 -2.33
C ALA A 146 -7.37 -3.19 -1.84
N ALA A 147 -7.06 -3.52 -0.58
CA ALA A 147 -7.32 -4.85 -0.02
C ALA A 147 -8.82 -5.22 -0.01
N ARG A 148 -9.71 -4.27 0.30
CA ARG A 148 -11.16 -4.50 0.27
C ARG A 148 -11.68 -4.58 -1.15
N THR A 149 -11.20 -3.72 -2.03
CA THR A 149 -11.52 -3.78 -3.45
C THR A 149 -11.16 -5.16 -4.02
N ARG A 150 -9.99 -5.69 -3.67
CA ARG A 150 -9.54 -7.03 -4.04
C ARG A 150 -10.44 -8.14 -3.53
N GLN A 151 -10.95 -8.01 -2.30
CA GLN A 151 -11.88 -9.00 -1.73
C GLN A 151 -13.25 -8.98 -2.43
N LEU A 152 -13.72 -7.79 -2.82
CA LEU A 152 -15.04 -7.60 -3.45
C LEU A 152 -15.05 -7.91 -4.95
N HIS A 153 -13.91 -7.74 -5.62
CA HIS A 153 -13.74 -7.95 -7.05
C HIS A 153 -12.77 -9.12 -7.32
N ALA A 154 -11.49 -8.84 -7.52
CA ALA A 154 -10.44 -9.81 -7.76
C ALA A 154 -9.06 -9.20 -7.47
N SER A 155 -7.98 -9.96 -7.67
CA SER A 155 -6.60 -9.47 -7.56
C SER A 155 -6.30 -8.28 -8.48
N HIS A 156 -7.06 -8.15 -9.56
CA HIS A 156 -6.94 -7.11 -10.58
C HIS A 156 -8.34 -6.66 -10.97
N VAL A 157 -8.47 -5.43 -11.48
CA VAL A 157 -9.76 -4.82 -11.81
C VAL A 157 -9.84 -4.39 -13.26
N SER A 158 -11.03 -4.45 -13.84
CA SER A 158 -11.30 -3.99 -15.20
C SER A 158 -12.71 -3.39 -15.30
N THR A 159 -13.22 -3.22 -16.52
CA THR A 159 -14.49 -2.57 -16.81
C THR A 159 -15.63 -3.14 -15.95
N HIS A 160 -16.37 -2.23 -15.30
CA HIS A 160 -17.46 -2.41 -14.33
C HIS A 160 -17.04 -2.76 -12.90
N ASP A 161 -15.76 -2.97 -12.62
CA ASP A 161 -15.29 -3.04 -11.24
C ASP A 161 -15.25 -1.65 -10.62
N ARG A 162 -15.28 -1.61 -9.28
CA ARG A 162 -15.34 -0.37 -8.49
C ARG A 162 -14.14 -0.30 -7.58
N LEU A 163 -13.60 0.90 -7.39
CA LEU A 163 -12.62 1.14 -6.33
C LEU A 163 -13.36 1.59 -5.08
N TRP A 164 -13.16 0.90 -3.97
CA TRP A 164 -13.93 1.11 -2.73
C TRP A 164 -13.16 1.95 -1.72
N SER A 165 -13.88 2.80 -0.99
CA SER A 165 -13.31 3.56 0.12
C SER A 165 -13.12 2.72 1.39
N CYS A 166 -12.21 3.17 2.26
CA CYS A 166 -11.90 2.54 3.54
C CYS A 166 -13.07 2.62 4.55
N LEU A 167 -12.94 1.93 5.68
CA LEU A 167 -13.89 2.06 6.79
C LEU A 167 -13.73 3.42 7.49
N PRO A 168 -14.83 4.00 8.03
CA PRO A 168 -16.20 3.48 8.07
C PRO A 168 -17.04 3.81 6.81
N TYR A 169 -16.44 4.33 5.76
CA TYR A 169 -17.16 4.90 4.61
C TYR A 169 -17.67 3.85 3.62
N LEU A 170 -16.85 2.83 3.31
CA LEU A 170 -17.13 1.67 2.45
C LEU A 170 -18.18 1.93 1.35
N ARG A 171 -17.83 2.79 0.39
CA ARG A 171 -18.65 3.06 -0.79
C ARG A 171 -17.78 3.21 -2.05
N PRO A 172 -18.37 3.08 -3.24
CA PRO A 172 -17.64 3.30 -4.49
C PRO A 172 -17.05 4.72 -4.54
N MET A 173 -15.78 4.81 -4.93
CA MET A 173 -15.09 6.07 -5.24
C MET A 173 -15.15 6.32 -6.74
N VAL A 174 -14.85 5.27 -7.51
CA VAL A 174 -14.99 5.26 -8.97
C VAL A 174 -15.55 3.92 -9.44
N THR A 175 -16.18 3.93 -10.62
CA THR A 175 -16.48 2.72 -11.40
C THR A 175 -15.65 2.75 -12.69
N ILE A 176 -14.96 1.67 -13.04
CA ILE A 176 -14.23 1.57 -14.31
C ILE A 176 -15.28 1.43 -15.42
N ILE A 177 -15.26 2.34 -16.40
CA ILE A 177 -16.24 2.35 -17.51
C ILE A 177 -15.65 1.90 -18.84
N ALA A 178 -14.32 1.90 -18.96
CA ALA A 178 -13.64 1.33 -20.12
C ALA A 178 -12.19 0.97 -19.79
N ASP A 179 -11.74 -0.13 -20.35
CA ASP A 179 -10.36 -0.63 -20.26
C ASP A 179 -9.96 -1.14 -21.65
N SER A 180 -8.98 -0.49 -22.28
CA SER A 180 -8.48 -0.92 -23.59
C SER A 180 -7.64 -2.20 -23.53
N LEU A 181 -7.15 -2.57 -22.34
CA LEU A 181 -6.35 -3.77 -22.06
C LEU A 181 -7.17 -4.94 -21.51
N GLN A 182 -8.50 -4.82 -21.40
CA GLN A 182 -9.37 -5.90 -20.91
C GLN A 182 -9.18 -7.23 -21.65
N GLY A 183 -8.74 -7.18 -22.92
CA GLY A 183 -8.45 -8.34 -23.76
C GLY A 183 -7.20 -9.11 -23.35
N TYR A 184 -6.35 -8.56 -22.46
CA TYR A 184 -5.20 -9.26 -21.89
C TYR A 184 -5.63 -10.51 -21.11
N GLY A 185 -6.72 -10.40 -20.32
CA GLY A 185 -7.28 -11.51 -19.57
C GLY A 185 -6.29 -12.06 -18.54
N VAL A 186 -6.05 -13.37 -18.60
CA VAL A 186 -5.15 -14.10 -17.70
C VAL A 186 -4.07 -14.76 -18.55
N ASP A 187 -2.81 -14.49 -18.25
CA ASP A 187 -1.69 -15.14 -18.94
C ASP A 187 -1.43 -16.57 -18.40
N LYS A 188 -0.44 -17.25 -18.99
CA LYS A 188 -0.06 -18.62 -18.64
C LYS A 188 0.58 -18.78 -17.25
N TRP A 189 1.03 -17.68 -16.64
CA TRP A 189 1.59 -17.60 -15.29
C TRP A 189 0.59 -17.06 -14.28
N ASN A 190 -0.69 -16.96 -14.65
CA ASN A 190 -1.77 -16.40 -13.84
C ASN A 190 -1.61 -14.89 -13.57
N GLY A 191 -0.85 -14.17 -14.39
CA GLY A 191 -0.76 -12.72 -14.37
C GLY A 191 -1.95 -12.04 -15.06
N ARG A 192 -2.27 -10.83 -14.59
CA ARG A 192 -3.40 -9.99 -15.04
C ARG A 192 -2.98 -8.52 -15.01
N CYS A 193 -3.72 -7.64 -15.68
CA CYS A 193 -3.42 -6.20 -15.74
C CYS A 193 -4.29 -5.40 -14.74
N HIS A 194 -3.76 -4.28 -14.22
CA HIS A 194 -4.40 -3.36 -13.25
C HIS A 194 -4.48 -3.93 -11.83
N ASP A 195 -3.32 -3.95 -11.16
CA ASP A 195 -3.06 -4.74 -9.96
C ASP A 195 -3.53 -4.10 -8.63
N LEU A 196 -4.01 -4.94 -7.71
CA LEU A 196 -4.38 -4.67 -6.31
C LEU A 196 -3.64 -5.56 -5.29
N LEU A 197 -2.67 -6.35 -5.72
CA LEU A 197 -1.79 -7.18 -4.90
C LEU A 197 -0.67 -6.34 -4.28
N GLY A 198 -0.04 -5.49 -5.09
CA GLY A 198 1.05 -4.62 -4.68
C GLY A 198 0.60 -3.45 -3.79
N THR A 199 1.61 -2.75 -3.26
CA THR A 199 1.43 -1.53 -2.45
C THR A 199 1.78 -0.29 -3.26
N ARG A 200 3.08 -0.12 -3.56
CA ARG A 200 3.75 0.88 -4.42
C ARG A 200 5.26 0.71 -4.23
N CYS A 201 6.08 1.06 -5.23
CA CYS A 201 7.51 1.17 -4.96
C CYS A 201 7.79 2.33 -3.99
N ASP A 202 8.73 2.13 -3.07
CA ASP A 202 8.99 3.07 -1.99
C ASP A 202 10.48 3.13 -1.60
N PRO A 203 10.95 4.27 -1.08
CA PRO A 203 12.36 4.45 -0.73
C PRO A 203 12.80 3.56 0.43
N TYR A 204 11.88 3.14 1.30
CA TYR A 204 12.20 2.40 2.51
C TYR A 204 12.57 0.95 2.20
N VAL A 205 11.79 0.28 1.36
CA VAL A 205 12.10 -1.07 0.88
C VAL A 205 13.36 -1.05 0.01
N ASN A 206 13.54 -0.02 -0.82
CA ASN A 206 14.79 0.13 -1.59
C ASN A 206 16.00 0.25 -0.66
N GLN A 207 15.96 1.14 0.32
CA GLN A 207 17.03 1.31 1.29
C GLN A 207 17.29 0.03 2.09
N MET A 208 16.23 -0.69 2.49
CA MET A 208 16.33 -1.95 3.22
C MET A 208 17.00 -3.06 2.39
N LEU A 209 16.76 -3.11 1.07
CA LEU A 209 17.21 -4.22 0.21
C LEU A 209 18.51 -3.94 -0.54
N SER A 210 18.76 -2.70 -0.97
CA SER A 210 19.98 -2.33 -1.71
C SER A 210 20.94 -1.45 -0.92
N GLY A 211 20.45 -0.73 0.10
CA GLY A 211 21.22 0.29 0.82
C GLY A 211 21.35 1.62 0.08
N ASP A 212 20.64 1.81 -1.04
CA ASP A 212 20.67 3.03 -1.83
C ASP A 212 19.53 3.99 -1.49
N ASP A 213 19.87 5.26 -1.31
CA ASP A 213 18.88 6.34 -1.17
C ASP A 213 18.39 6.78 -2.56
N TYR A 214 17.08 6.66 -2.81
CA TYR A 214 16.45 7.15 -4.03
C TYR A 214 15.03 7.70 -3.78
N ASP A 215 14.80 8.96 -4.17
CA ASP A 215 13.63 9.74 -3.77
C ASP A 215 12.50 9.81 -4.81
N PHE A 216 12.63 9.17 -5.97
CA PHE A 216 11.63 9.26 -7.05
C PHE A 216 10.82 7.97 -7.26
N HIS A 217 10.76 7.14 -6.23
CA HIS A 217 9.77 6.08 -6.09
C HIS A 217 8.33 6.61 -6.09
N CYS A 218 7.38 5.74 -6.44
CA CYS A 218 5.95 6.10 -6.48
C CYS A 218 5.43 6.63 -5.16
N HIS A 219 5.87 6.03 -4.04
CA HIS A 219 5.56 6.54 -2.71
C HIS A 219 5.92 8.04 -2.60
N SER A 220 7.19 8.40 -2.78
CA SER A 220 7.67 9.77 -2.65
C SER A 220 7.05 10.73 -3.68
N ASN A 221 6.79 10.25 -4.90
CA ASN A 221 6.07 11.01 -5.93
C ASN A 221 4.64 11.36 -5.49
N LEU A 222 3.92 10.41 -4.92
CA LEU A 222 2.57 10.61 -4.39
C LEU A 222 2.57 11.55 -3.18
N VAL A 223 3.51 11.38 -2.24
CA VAL A 223 3.67 12.29 -1.09
C VAL A 223 3.82 13.73 -1.59
N ARG A 224 4.79 14.00 -2.47
CA ARG A 224 5.01 15.34 -3.02
C ARG A 224 3.78 15.88 -3.77
N ALA A 225 3.06 15.02 -4.49
CA ALA A 225 1.90 15.41 -5.26
C ALA A 225 0.75 15.93 -4.39
N VAL A 226 0.59 15.41 -3.17
CA VAL A 226 -0.53 15.73 -2.29
C VAL A 226 -0.23 16.83 -1.26
N LEU A 227 1.04 17.18 -1.03
CA LEU A 227 1.44 18.28 -0.13
C LEU A 227 0.68 19.60 -0.41
N PRO A 228 0.48 20.06 -1.67
CA PRO A 228 -0.24 21.29 -1.96
C PRO A 228 -1.73 21.26 -1.57
N PHE A 229 -2.27 20.07 -1.31
CA PHE A 229 -3.66 19.86 -0.90
C PHE A 229 -3.81 19.72 0.62
N GLY A 230 -2.73 19.93 1.38
CA GLY A 230 -2.71 19.85 2.85
C GLY A 230 -2.64 18.42 3.39
N LEU A 231 -2.34 17.44 2.53
CA LEU A 231 -2.09 16.06 2.93
C LEU A 231 -0.60 15.82 3.16
N ASN A 232 -0.28 14.70 3.78
CA ASN A 232 1.09 14.29 4.08
C ASN A 232 1.30 12.80 3.74
N GLU A 233 2.46 12.29 4.11
CA GLU A 233 2.87 10.91 3.83
C GLU A 233 1.90 9.85 4.40
N PHE A 234 1.31 10.08 5.57
CA PHE A 234 0.37 9.14 6.19
C PHE A 234 -0.98 9.05 5.42
N ASP A 235 -1.25 10.01 4.54
CA ASP A 235 -2.46 10.00 3.71
C ASP A 235 -2.29 9.12 2.47
N VAL A 236 -1.06 8.95 1.98
CA VAL A 236 -0.71 8.02 0.89
C VAL A 236 -0.99 6.59 1.33
N HIS A 237 -1.55 5.79 0.43
CA HIS A 237 -2.06 4.45 0.71
C HIS A 237 -1.72 3.50 -0.44
N ASP A 238 -2.02 2.21 -0.25
CA ASP A 238 -1.81 1.20 -1.28
C ASP A 238 -2.60 1.56 -2.54
N VAL A 239 -1.95 1.38 -3.69
CA VAL A 239 -2.36 1.98 -4.96
C VAL A 239 -3.21 1.03 -5.78
N LEU A 240 -3.88 1.57 -6.79
CA LEU A 240 -4.16 0.79 -8.00
C LEU A 240 -2.95 0.93 -8.92
N ASN A 241 -2.29 -0.20 -9.22
CA ASN A 241 -1.17 -0.25 -10.16
C ASN A 241 -1.71 -0.30 -11.59
N VAL A 242 -1.98 0.85 -12.20
CA VAL A 242 -2.56 0.95 -13.55
C VAL A 242 -1.55 0.52 -14.62
N PHE A 243 -2.03 -0.25 -15.60
CA PHE A 243 -1.26 -0.85 -16.69
C PHE A 243 -0.20 -1.89 -16.27
N GLN A 244 -0.06 -2.15 -14.98
CA GLN A 244 0.90 -3.13 -14.47
C GLN A 244 0.35 -4.55 -14.56
N VAL A 245 1.20 -5.49 -14.98
CA VAL A 245 0.90 -6.93 -14.96
C VAL A 245 1.59 -7.59 -13.79
N THR A 246 0.82 -8.32 -12.98
CA THR A 246 1.33 -9.01 -11.80
C THR A 246 0.56 -10.30 -11.54
N GLY A 247 1.13 -11.14 -10.68
CA GLY A 247 0.45 -12.31 -10.15
C GLY A 247 1.17 -12.88 -8.95
N LEU A 248 0.78 -14.10 -8.56
CA LEU A 248 1.47 -14.90 -7.57
C LEU A 248 1.99 -16.17 -8.23
N ASP A 249 3.25 -16.52 -7.97
CA ASP A 249 3.86 -17.76 -8.48
C ASP A 249 3.32 -19.01 -7.75
N GLU A 250 3.86 -20.19 -8.09
CA GLU A 250 3.44 -21.47 -7.51
C GLU A 250 3.70 -21.55 -6.00
N GLU A 251 4.67 -20.78 -5.49
CA GLU A 251 4.95 -20.64 -4.06
C GLU A 251 4.11 -19.53 -3.38
N GLY A 252 3.29 -18.80 -4.14
CA GLY A 252 2.45 -17.72 -3.65
C GLY A 252 3.16 -16.37 -3.49
N ARG A 253 4.32 -16.16 -4.14
CA ARG A 253 5.11 -14.93 -4.09
C ARG A 253 4.74 -13.97 -5.22
N TYR A 254 4.81 -12.67 -4.95
CA TYR A 254 4.48 -11.63 -5.91
C TYR A 254 5.50 -11.55 -7.06
N PHE A 255 5.01 -11.49 -8.29
CA PHE A 255 5.82 -11.25 -9.49
C PHE A 255 5.27 -10.08 -10.32
N MET A 256 6.13 -9.53 -11.19
CA MET A 256 5.78 -8.48 -12.14
C MET A 256 6.26 -8.86 -13.54
N GLU A 257 5.47 -8.52 -14.55
CA GLU A 257 5.81 -8.67 -15.96
C GLU A 257 5.75 -7.32 -16.70
N ALA A 258 6.34 -7.31 -17.91
CA ALA A 258 6.28 -6.15 -18.78
C ALA A 258 4.82 -5.80 -19.14
N SER A 259 4.48 -4.53 -19.01
CA SER A 259 3.15 -4.03 -19.36
C SER A 259 2.81 -4.31 -20.84
N PRO A 260 1.61 -4.81 -21.16
CA PRO A 260 1.17 -5.04 -22.53
C PRO A 260 0.73 -3.74 -23.24
N ALA A 261 0.74 -2.61 -22.51
CA ALA A 261 0.26 -1.34 -23.02
C ALA A 261 1.04 -0.89 -24.26
N LYS A 262 0.32 -0.20 -25.14
CA LYS A 262 0.84 0.43 -26.35
C LYS A 262 0.51 1.91 -26.30
N LYS A 263 1.02 2.63 -27.29
CA LYS A 263 0.65 4.04 -27.48
C LYS A 263 -0.86 4.16 -27.68
N GLY A 264 -1.51 4.93 -26.82
CA GLY A 264 -2.94 5.24 -26.88
C GLY A 264 -3.85 4.29 -26.08
N ASP A 265 -3.30 3.27 -25.43
CA ASP A 265 -4.07 2.48 -24.46
C ASP A 265 -4.51 3.34 -23.27
N PHE A 266 -5.62 2.96 -22.65
CA PHE A 266 -6.26 3.76 -21.62
C PHE A 266 -7.10 2.93 -20.65
N LEU A 267 -7.30 3.52 -19.47
CA LEU A 267 -8.27 3.11 -18.47
C LEU A 267 -9.14 4.31 -18.11
N GLU A 268 -10.47 4.14 -18.15
CA GLU A 268 -11.43 5.19 -17.84
C GLU A 268 -12.28 4.85 -16.62
N PHE A 269 -12.52 5.88 -15.82
CA PHE A 269 -13.29 5.84 -14.60
C PHE A 269 -14.44 6.82 -14.67
N PHE A 270 -15.58 6.47 -14.11
CA PHE A 270 -16.62 7.40 -13.71
C PHE A 270 -16.46 7.74 -12.22
N ALA A 271 -16.43 9.04 -11.89
CA ALA A 271 -16.29 9.53 -10.52
C ALA A 271 -17.62 9.44 -9.77
N GLU A 272 -17.71 8.54 -8.78
CA GLU A 272 -18.93 8.30 -8.01
C GLU A 272 -19.18 9.33 -6.90
N GLN A 273 -18.18 10.16 -6.64
CA GLN A 273 -18.15 11.22 -5.64
C GLN A 273 -17.14 12.31 -6.07
N ASP A 274 -17.07 13.43 -5.36
CA ASP A 274 -16.01 14.41 -5.59
C ASP A 274 -14.68 13.86 -5.09
N LEU A 275 -13.67 13.85 -5.94
CA LEU A 275 -12.41 13.18 -5.67
C LEU A 275 -11.21 14.13 -5.76
N LEU A 276 -10.26 13.89 -4.88
CA LEU A 276 -8.85 14.20 -5.12
C LEU A 276 -8.18 12.90 -5.59
N LEU A 277 -7.52 12.93 -6.75
CA LEU A 277 -6.73 11.81 -7.24
C LEU A 277 -5.26 12.24 -7.28
N ALA A 278 -4.35 11.28 -7.10
CA ALA A 278 -2.94 11.46 -7.37
C ALA A 278 -2.40 10.25 -8.12
N LEU A 279 -1.60 10.51 -9.15
CA LEU A 279 -0.95 9.50 -9.97
C LEU A 279 0.55 9.73 -9.93
N SER A 280 1.31 8.64 -9.82
CA SER A 280 2.75 8.62 -10.05
C SER A 280 3.07 7.85 -11.33
N THR A 281 3.97 8.37 -12.16
CA THR A 281 4.62 7.60 -13.23
C THR A 281 5.76 6.78 -12.62
N CYS A 282 5.58 5.46 -12.57
CA CYS A 282 6.52 4.57 -11.89
C CYS A 282 7.93 4.63 -12.50
N PRO A 283 9.00 4.75 -11.68
CA PRO A 283 10.38 4.74 -12.18
C PRO A 283 10.82 3.40 -12.76
N GLY A 284 10.06 2.33 -12.56
CA GLY A 284 10.24 1.04 -13.24
C GLY A 284 9.76 1.02 -14.70
N GLY A 285 9.16 2.12 -15.18
CA GLY A 285 8.73 2.26 -16.57
C GLY A 285 7.60 1.30 -16.95
N ASP A 286 7.85 0.44 -17.94
CA ASP A 286 6.97 -0.65 -18.34
C ASP A 286 7.24 -1.98 -17.61
N LEU A 287 8.20 -2.00 -16.67
CA LEU A 287 8.66 -3.19 -15.95
C LEU A 287 9.29 -4.27 -16.86
N SER A 288 9.81 -3.92 -18.03
CA SER A 288 10.61 -4.86 -18.84
C SER A 288 12.04 -5.05 -18.30
N MET A 289 12.51 -4.13 -17.46
CA MET A 289 13.89 -4.06 -16.94
C MET A 289 13.91 -3.76 -15.42
N TRP A 290 12.99 -4.37 -14.66
CA TRP A 290 12.88 -4.11 -13.21
C TRP A 290 13.97 -4.84 -12.39
N GLY A 291 14.35 -4.23 -11.26
CA GLY A 291 15.26 -4.78 -10.25
C GLY A 291 15.50 -3.77 -9.12
N TRP A 292 16.29 -4.13 -8.11
CA TRP A 292 16.61 -3.26 -6.97
C TRP A 292 17.79 -2.31 -7.29
N GLY A 293 17.71 -1.05 -6.83
CA GLY A 293 18.66 0.02 -7.12
C GLY A 293 18.51 0.68 -8.51
N GLU A 294 19.18 1.82 -8.74
CA GLU A 294 19.24 2.51 -10.04
C GLU A 294 20.08 1.70 -11.06
N GLY A 295 19.51 0.61 -11.56
CA GLY A 295 20.17 -0.25 -12.55
C GLY A 295 19.69 -1.69 -12.57
N GLY A 296 18.43 -1.96 -12.19
CA GLY A 296 17.84 -3.28 -12.04
C GLY A 296 17.95 -4.20 -13.26
N ALA A 297 19.10 -4.82 -13.42
CA ALA A 297 19.34 -5.95 -14.29
C ALA A 297 19.77 -7.08 -13.36
N GLY A 298 18.96 -8.14 -13.27
CA GLY A 298 19.32 -9.34 -12.50
C GLY A 298 20.71 -9.85 -12.86
N GLU A 299 21.31 -10.64 -11.96
CA GLU A 299 22.66 -11.20 -12.12
C GLU A 299 22.95 -11.60 -13.58
N GLY A 300 23.91 -10.91 -14.22
CA GLY A 300 24.41 -11.26 -15.55
C GLY A 300 23.84 -10.50 -16.76
N ARG A 301 22.96 -9.49 -16.60
CA ARG A 301 22.57 -8.58 -17.70
C ARG A 301 23.25 -7.21 -17.57
N GLU A 302 23.64 -6.60 -18.71
CA GLU A 302 24.19 -5.23 -18.74
C GLU A 302 23.23 -4.26 -18.03
N ARG A 303 23.74 -3.46 -17.08
CA ARG A 303 22.96 -2.43 -16.35
C ARG A 303 22.52 -1.35 -17.33
N LYS A 304 21.35 -1.53 -17.94
CA LYS A 304 20.64 -0.44 -18.62
C LYS A 304 19.83 0.34 -17.59
N SER A 305 19.74 1.65 -17.77
CA SER A 305 18.99 2.50 -16.86
C SER A 305 17.50 2.21 -16.98
N MET A 306 16.80 2.06 -15.85
CA MET A 306 15.32 1.94 -15.85
C MET A 306 14.66 3.17 -16.49
N LEU A 307 15.36 4.31 -16.55
CA LEU A 307 14.89 5.53 -17.21
C LEU A 307 14.59 5.30 -18.70
N ASP A 308 15.32 4.41 -19.37
CA ASP A 308 15.16 4.15 -20.82
C ASP A 308 13.79 3.51 -21.14
N CYS A 309 13.16 2.88 -20.15
CA CYS A 309 11.84 2.27 -20.25
C CYS A 309 10.72 3.17 -19.70
N CYS A 310 11.05 4.35 -19.16
CA CYS A 310 10.08 5.28 -18.61
C CYS A 310 9.47 6.17 -19.71
N ARG A 311 8.15 6.33 -19.67
CA ARG A 311 7.38 7.19 -20.59
C ARG A 311 6.36 8.01 -19.79
N PRO A 312 5.91 9.17 -20.29
CA PRO A 312 4.90 9.93 -19.58
C PRO A 312 3.53 9.24 -19.62
N LEU A 313 2.67 9.55 -18.66
CA LEU A 313 1.24 9.23 -18.69
C LEU A 313 0.43 10.49 -18.97
N ARG A 314 -0.75 10.35 -19.58
CA ARG A 314 -1.68 11.46 -19.80
C ARG A 314 -2.95 11.27 -18.99
N VAL A 315 -3.38 12.35 -18.35
CA VAL A 315 -4.62 12.43 -17.56
C VAL A 315 -5.57 13.40 -18.25
N GLU A 316 -6.82 12.99 -18.39
CA GLU A 316 -7.91 13.84 -18.87
C GLU A 316 -9.12 13.69 -17.95
N VAL A 317 -9.80 14.80 -17.65
CA VAL A 317 -11.05 14.83 -16.90
C VAL A 317 -12.13 15.44 -17.78
N PHE A 318 -13.29 14.80 -17.87
CA PHE A 318 -14.39 15.21 -18.73
C PHE A 318 -15.69 15.37 -17.94
N GLU A 319 -16.45 16.40 -18.29
CA GLU A 319 -17.86 16.55 -17.94
C GLU A 319 -18.72 15.71 -18.89
N VAL A 320 -19.67 14.95 -18.35
CA VAL A 320 -20.67 14.19 -19.11
C VAL A 320 -21.82 15.13 -19.52
N LEU A 321 -22.15 15.15 -20.82
CA LEU A 321 -23.22 15.98 -21.37
C LEU A 321 -24.50 15.17 -21.64
N GLY A 322 -25.58 15.86 -22.01
CA GLY A 322 -26.76 15.21 -22.60
C GLY A 322 -27.72 14.53 -21.61
N GLY A 323 -27.72 14.94 -20.34
CA GLY A 323 -28.72 14.50 -19.36
C GLY A 323 -28.61 13.03 -18.94
N VAL A 324 -27.55 12.32 -19.32
CA VAL A 324 -27.33 10.89 -18.97
C VAL A 324 -27.31 10.65 -17.46
N LEU A 325 -26.95 11.69 -16.69
CA LEU A 325 -26.92 11.67 -15.23
C LEU A 325 -28.24 12.12 -14.57
N GLU A 326 -29.31 12.33 -15.34
CA GLU A 326 -30.61 12.68 -14.76
C GLU A 326 -31.12 11.57 -13.83
N GLY A 327 -31.38 11.92 -12.57
CA GLY A 327 -31.78 10.98 -11.53
C GLY A 327 -30.64 10.15 -10.91
N TRP A 328 -29.41 10.25 -11.41
CA TRP A 328 -28.23 9.67 -10.76
C TRP A 328 -27.97 10.35 -9.42
N LYS A 329 -27.51 9.56 -8.44
CA LYS A 329 -27.15 10.03 -7.10
C LYS A 329 -25.84 9.38 -6.68
N GLN A 330 -25.00 10.14 -6.01
CA GLN A 330 -23.79 9.61 -5.37
C GLN A 330 -24.15 8.52 -4.36
N PHE A 331 -23.27 7.54 -4.21
CA PHE A 331 -23.43 6.49 -3.19
C PHE A 331 -23.32 7.07 -1.77
N GLU A 332 -24.19 6.62 -0.88
CA GLU A 332 -24.08 6.89 0.56
C GLU A 332 -23.22 5.82 1.25
N SER A 333 -22.54 6.20 2.32
CA SER A 333 -21.87 5.21 3.19
C SER A 333 -22.89 4.27 3.84
N PRO A 334 -22.50 3.01 4.11
CA PRO A 334 -23.37 2.08 4.83
C PRO A 334 -23.79 2.64 6.19
N LYS A 335 -25.10 2.55 6.49
CA LYS A 335 -25.69 3.02 7.75
C LYS A 335 -25.51 1.98 8.87
N TYR A 336 -24.28 1.48 9.04
CA TYR A 336 -23.95 0.55 10.12
C TYR A 336 -24.03 1.28 11.46
N GLY A 337 -25.15 1.12 12.16
CA GLY A 337 -25.38 1.73 13.48
C GLY A 337 -24.83 0.92 14.66
N GLY A 338 -24.26 -0.27 14.41
CA GLY A 338 -24.04 -1.30 15.42
C GLY A 338 -22.85 -1.10 16.36
N VAL A 339 -22.45 0.15 16.67
CA VAL A 339 -21.48 0.65 17.69
C VAL A 339 -20.35 -0.32 18.07
N HIS A 340 -19.87 -1.14 17.13
CA HIS A 340 -18.94 -2.25 17.38
C HIS A 340 -19.38 -3.23 18.50
N GLY A 341 -20.69 -3.43 18.66
CA GLY A 341 -21.26 -4.25 19.74
C GLY A 341 -21.09 -3.63 21.14
N MET A 342 -20.58 -2.40 21.24
CA MET A 342 -20.57 -1.66 22.50
C MET A 342 -22.00 -1.22 22.80
N GLY A 343 -22.52 -1.62 23.97
CA GLY A 343 -23.65 -0.92 24.60
C GLY A 343 -23.21 0.47 25.07
N VAL A 344 -23.91 1.07 26.04
CA VAL A 344 -23.40 2.29 26.70
C VAL A 344 -21.99 2.00 27.23
N PRO A 345 -20.93 2.66 26.72
CA PRO A 345 -19.60 2.48 27.28
C PRO A 345 -19.67 2.89 28.75
N LEU A 346 -19.37 1.95 29.67
CA LEU A 346 -19.50 2.07 31.14
C LEU A 346 -20.89 1.75 31.75
N GLY A 347 -21.87 1.28 30.97
CA GLY A 347 -23.10 0.62 31.43
C GLY A 347 -24.39 1.46 31.41
N GLU A 348 -25.54 0.79 31.23
CA GLU A 348 -26.89 1.39 31.32
C GLU A 348 -27.43 1.48 32.77
N LYS A 349 -26.75 0.88 33.75
CA LYS A 349 -27.17 0.83 35.16
C LYS A 349 -25.97 0.72 36.11
N GLN A 350 -25.45 1.85 36.60
CA GLN A 350 -24.86 1.87 37.94
C GLN A 350 -25.97 2.17 38.94
N THR A 351 -26.68 1.15 39.41
CA THR A 351 -27.29 1.25 40.74
C THR A 351 -26.16 1.37 41.73
N LEU A 352 -25.95 2.60 42.22
CA LEU A 352 -25.16 2.94 43.40
C LEU A 352 -25.48 1.95 44.54
N SER A 353 -24.73 0.86 44.64
CA SER A 353 -24.83 -0.09 45.76
C SER A 353 -23.48 -0.71 46.14
N MET A 354 -22.37 -0.11 45.72
CA MET A 354 -21.03 -0.49 46.19
C MET A 354 -20.28 0.72 46.70
N CYS A 355 -20.77 1.25 47.83
CA CYS A 355 -20.00 1.99 48.84
C CYS A 355 -20.67 1.78 50.22
N GLN A 356 -20.99 0.53 50.54
CA GLN A 356 -20.99 0.01 51.91
C GLN A 356 -19.80 -0.97 51.89
N GLU A 357 -18.59 -0.50 52.14
CA GLU A 357 -18.05 -0.41 53.50
C GLU A 357 -17.29 0.91 53.69
N ARG A 358 -17.90 1.83 54.43
CA ARG A 358 -17.12 2.82 55.17
C ARG A 358 -16.56 2.11 56.39
N ASP A 359 -15.28 1.79 56.36
CA ASP A 359 -14.51 1.53 57.58
C ASP A 359 -14.59 2.81 58.46
N PRO A 360 -15.16 2.76 59.68
CA PRO A 360 -15.33 3.94 60.52
C PRO A 360 -14.02 4.53 61.09
N LYS A 361 -12.84 3.98 60.75
CA LYS A 361 -11.58 4.32 61.43
C LYS A 361 -10.56 5.15 60.64
N LEU A 362 -10.86 5.62 59.43
CA LEU A 362 -9.98 6.54 58.71
C LEU A 362 -10.61 7.94 58.59
N ARG A 363 -10.72 8.61 59.73
CA ARG A 363 -10.71 10.07 59.79
C ARG A 363 -9.41 10.49 60.43
N GLU A 364 -8.48 10.99 59.62
CA GLU A 364 -7.68 12.20 59.90
C GLU A 364 -6.61 12.39 58.81
N GLY A 365 -6.73 13.50 58.07
CA GLY A 365 -5.61 14.18 57.43
C GLY A 365 -5.16 13.74 56.02
N ALA A 366 -5.69 14.41 54.98
CA ALA A 366 -4.93 15.04 53.87
C ALA A 366 -5.83 15.29 52.62
N PRO A 367 -5.61 16.39 51.87
CA PRO A 367 -6.47 16.78 50.75
C PRO A 367 -6.18 15.99 49.47
N ALA A 368 -7.24 15.85 48.66
CA ALA A 368 -7.27 15.14 47.39
C ALA A 368 -6.37 15.78 46.32
N THR A 369 -5.57 14.96 45.65
CA THR A 369 -5.05 15.25 44.29
C THR A 369 -5.30 14.03 43.41
N CYS A 370 -6.33 14.14 42.56
CA CYS A 370 -6.58 13.21 41.47
C CYS A 370 -5.85 13.76 40.24
N GLN A 371 -4.71 13.18 39.87
CA GLN A 371 -4.11 13.35 38.55
C GLN A 371 -4.39 12.07 37.76
N LEU A 372 -5.24 12.18 36.74
CA LEU A 372 -5.41 11.18 35.69
C LEU A 372 -4.31 11.41 34.64
N TYR A 373 -3.54 10.38 34.35
CA TYR A 373 -2.79 10.23 33.10
C TYR A 373 -3.67 9.56 32.05
#